data_AF-A0ABD7WR24-F1
#
_entry.id   AF-A0ABD7WR24-F1
#
_cell.length_a   1.000
_cell.length_b   1.000
_cell.length_c   1.000
_cell.angle_alpha   90.00
_cell.angle_beta   90.00
_cell.angle_gamma   90.00
#
_symmetry.space_group_name_H-M   'P 1'
#
loop_
_entity.id
_entity.type
_entity.pdbx_description
1 polymer ?
#
loop_
_entity_poly.entity_id
_entity_poly.type
_entity_poly.pdbx_seq_one_letter_code
_entity_poly.pdbx_strand_id
1 'polypeptide(L)'
;MSFILNHCMAISIIFVVILFVSIVFNNRIAALVISFVTVLFGSFLLLYAFAKISGFDAMDIQIKGIIIIGEGLILLVITSIFIAVQETKKKTV
;
A
#
# COMPACT_ATOMS: atom_id res chain seq x y z
N MET A 1 -10.33 -3.98 -16.61
CA MET A 1 -10.75 -2.96 -15.63
C MET A 1 -11.71 -3.52 -14.58
N SER A 2 -12.82 -4.19 -14.97
CA SER A 2 -13.78 -4.74 -13.98
C SER A 2 -13.15 -5.71 -12.98
N PHE A 3 -12.19 -6.55 -13.42
CA PHE A 3 -11.47 -7.47 -12.55
C PHE A 3 -10.72 -6.75 -11.41
N ILE A 4 -9.99 -5.68 -11.72
CA ILE A 4 -9.19 -4.93 -10.73
C ILE A 4 -10.12 -4.24 -9.72
N LEU A 5 -11.24 -3.68 -10.19
CA LEU A 5 -12.24 -3.03 -9.33
C LEU A 5 -12.96 -4.02 -8.41
N ASN A 6 -13.31 -5.19 -8.94
CA ASN A 6 -14.04 -6.22 -8.21
C ASN A 6 -13.16 -6.95 -7.19
N HIS A 7 -11.85 -7.05 -7.43
CA HIS A 7 -10.89 -7.74 -6.56
C HIS A 7 -9.89 -6.80 -5.86
N CYS A 8 -10.14 -5.50 -5.90
CA CYS A 8 -9.29 -4.46 -5.34
C CYS A 8 -8.89 -4.73 -3.87
N MET A 9 -9.86 -5.16 -3.05
CA MET A 9 -9.62 -5.48 -1.63
C MET A 9 -8.70 -6.70 -1.46
N ALA A 10 -8.89 -7.74 -2.28
CA ALA A 10 -8.03 -8.93 -2.26
C ALA A 10 -6.60 -8.58 -2.67
N ILE A 11 -6.43 -7.68 -3.65
CA ILE A 11 -5.12 -7.18 -4.08
C ILE A 11 -4.44 -6.41 -2.94
N SER A 12 -5.17 -5.57 -2.19
CA SER A 12 -4.62 -4.87 -1.02
C SER A 12 -4.09 -5.85 0.03
N ILE A 13 -4.87 -6.89 0.35
CA ILE A 13 -4.47 -7.94 1.30
C ILE A 13 -3.20 -8.66 0.84
N ILE A 14 -3.07 -8.95 -0.46
CA ILE A 14 -1.86 -9.56 -1.01
C ILE A 14 -0.64 -8.66 -0.79
N PHE A 15 -0.76 -7.34 -1.01
CA PHE A 15 0.34 -6.42 -0.74
C PHE A 15 0.78 -6.42 0.73
N VAL A 16 -0.16 -6.49 1.67
CA VAL A 16 0.14 -6.61 3.11
C VAL A 16 0.91 -7.89 3.41
N VAL A 17 0.48 -9.03 2.84
CA VAL A 17 1.16 -10.32 3.03
C VAL A 17 2.60 -10.28 2.50
N ILE A 18 2.80 -9.74 1.29
CA ILE A 18 4.14 -9.62 0.68
C ILE A 18 5.03 -8.69 1.51
N LEU A 19 4.46 -7.64 2.10
CA LEU A 19 5.18 -6.74 3.00
C LEU A 19 5.65 -7.46 4.26
N PHE A 20 4.77 -8.23 4.92
CA PHE A 20 5.14 -9.04 6.08
C PHE A 20 6.27 -10.02 5.75
N VAL A 21 6.16 -10.70 4.61
CA VAL A 21 7.21 -11.59 4.09
C VAL A 21 8.53 -10.83 3.92
N SER A 22 8.50 -9.64 3.32
CA SER A 22 9.70 -8.81 3.12
C SER A 22 10.36 -8.37 4.44
N ILE A 23 9.56 -8.10 5.46
CA ILE A 23 10.06 -7.80 6.81
C ILE A 23 10.71 -9.04 7.43
N VAL A 24 10.07 -10.21 7.33
CA VAL A 24 10.61 -11.48 7.88
C VAL A 24 11.96 -11.84 7.24
N PHE A 25 12.10 -11.65 5.93
CA PHE A 25 13.37 -11.86 5.21
C PHE A 25 14.37 -10.69 5.37
N ASN A 26 14.05 -9.71 6.22
CA ASN A 26 14.86 -8.52 6.49
C ASN A 26 15.24 -7.73 5.22
N ASN A 27 14.44 -7.85 4.16
CA ASN A 27 14.66 -7.17 2.89
C ASN A 27 14.04 -5.77 2.94
N ARG A 28 14.76 -4.86 3.60
CA ARG A 28 14.34 -3.49 3.94
C ARG A 28 13.87 -2.68 2.72
N ILE A 29 14.60 -2.79 1.62
CA ILE A 29 14.29 -2.06 0.39
C ILE A 29 13.00 -2.60 -0.22
N ALA A 30 12.82 -3.93 -0.26
CA ALA A 30 11.60 -4.54 -0.78
C ALA A 30 10.37 -4.13 0.04
N ALA A 31 10.45 -4.14 1.37
CA ALA A 31 9.35 -3.71 2.23
C ALA A 31 8.93 -2.25 1.94
N LEU A 32 9.90 -1.35 1.80
CA LEU A 32 9.65 0.07 1.49
C LEU A 32 9.04 0.24 0.08
N VAL A 33 9.55 -0.49 -0.91
CA VAL A 33 8.99 -0.52 -2.27
C VAL A 33 7.54 -1.01 -2.27
N ILE A 34 7.22 -2.06 -1.51
CA ILE A 34 5.85 -2.60 -1.46
C ILE A 34 4.89 -1.62 -0.79
N SER A 35 5.30 -0.96 0.31
CA SER A 35 4.49 0.11 0.92
C SER A 35 4.21 1.23 -0.08
N PHE A 36 5.22 1.64 -0.84
CA PHE A 36 5.07 2.69 -1.84
C PHE A 36 4.16 2.28 -3.00
N VAL A 37 4.30 1.04 -3.50
CA VAL A 37 3.42 0.48 -4.54
C VAL A 37 1.97 0.42 -4.06
N THR A 38 1.74 0.12 -2.78
CA THR A 38 0.38 0.10 -2.19
C THR A 38 -0.27 1.48 -2.22
N VAL A 39 0.48 2.53 -1.86
CA VAL A 39 0.01 3.93 -1.93
C VAL A 39 -0.27 4.36 -3.37
N LEU A 40 0.62 4.00 -4.30
CA LEU A 40 0.43 4.28 -5.74
C LEU A 40 -0.81 3.56 -6.30
N PHE A 41 -1.03 2.31 -5.90
CA PHE A 41 -2.20 1.54 -6.33
C PHE A 41 -3.50 2.19 -5.84
N GLY A 42 -3.57 2.59 -4.56
CA GLY A 42 -4.71 3.33 -4.03
C GLY A 42 -4.95 4.67 -4.74
N SER A 43 -3.87 5.41 -5.04
CA SER A 43 -3.93 6.67 -5.78
C SER A 43 -4.42 6.49 -7.22
N PHE A 44 -3.98 5.41 -7.88
CA PHE A 44 -4.45 5.05 -9.21
C PHE A 44 -5.96 4.76 -9.24
N LEU A 45 -6.47 4.01 -8.25
CA LEU A 45 -7.90 3.72 -8.14
C LEU A 45 -8.73 4.99 -7.94
N LEU A 46 -8.22 5.91 -7.13
CA LEU A 46 -8.86 7.17 -6.83
C LEU A 46 -8.93 8.06 -8.09
N LEU A 47 -7.81 8.25 -8.78
CA LEU A 47 -7.75 8.99 -10.06
C LEU A 47 -8.65 8.34 -11.12
N TYR A 48 -8.67 7.01 -11.18
CA TYR A 48 -9.50 6.27 -12.11
C TYR A 48 -11.00 6.48 -11.84
N ALA A 49 -11.41 6.44 -10.57
CA ALA A 49 -12.79 6.70 -10.18
C ALA A 49 -13.21 8.14 -10.55
N PHE A 50 -12.35 9.13 -10.29
CA PHE A 50 -12.62 10.52 -10.69
C PHE A 50 -12.71 10.73 -12.20
N ALA A 51 -11.91 10.01 -12.98
CA ALA A 51 -11.82 10.25 -14.42
C ALA A 51 -12.87 9.48 -15.26
N LYS A 52 -13.31 8.31 -14.79
CA LYS A 52 -14.00 7.34 -15.68
C LYS A 52 -15.31 6.77 -15.13
N ILE A 53 -15.63 7.00 -13.86
CA ILE A 53 -16.83 6.44 -13.23
C ILE A 53 -17.65 7.61 -12.66
N SER A 54 -18.97 7.58 -12.87
CA SER A 54 -19.90 8.57 -12.34
C SER A 54 -21.04 7.89 -11.58
N GLY A 55 -21.63 8.59 -10.62
CA GLY A 55 -22.69 8.06 -9.76
C GLY A 55 -22.19 7.35 -8.50
N PHE A 56 -23.04 6.53 -7.89
CA PHE A 56 -22.80 5.92 -6.58
C PHE A 56 -21.61 4.93 -6.58
N ASP A 57 -21.36 4.26 -7.71
CA ASP A 57 -20.21 3.37 -7.88
C ASP A 57 -18.87 4.14 -7.83
N ALA A 58 -18.84 5.40 -8.28
CA ALA A 58 -17.63 6.22 -8.18
C ALA A 58 -17.26 6.48 -6.72
N MET A 59 -18.28 6.72 -5.88
CA MET A 59 -18.11 6.98 -4.46
C MET A 59 -17.59 5.74 -3.72
N ASP A 60 -18.11 4.54 -4.02
CA ASP A 60 -17.63 3.28 -3.45
C ASP A 60 -16.14 3.04 -3.75
N ILE A 61 -15.72 3.26 -5.00
CA ILE A 61 -14.33 3.05 -5.42
C ILE A 61 -13.41 4.13 -4.84
N GLN A 62 -13.87 5.38 -4.72
CA GLN A 62 -13.12 6.44 -4.05
C GLN A 62 -12.86 6.11 -2.58
N ILE A 63 -13.88 5.65 -1.85
CA ILE A 63 -13.74 5.26 -0.44
C ILE A 63 -12.75 4.10 -0.33
N LYS A 64 -12.87 3.07 -1.18
CA LYS A 64 -11.90 1.95 -1.23
C LYS A 64 -10.48 2.43 -1.53
N GLY A 65 -10.32 3.35 -2.48
CA GLY A 65 -9.04 3.96 -2.82
C GLY A 65 -8.42 4.71 -1.64
N ILE A 66 -9.19 5.53 -0.91
CA ILE A 66 -8.72 6.25 0.28
C ILE A 66 -8.28 5.28 1.38
N ILE A 67 -9.04 4.20 1.61
CA ILE A 67 -8.69 3.18 2.60
C ILE A 67 -7.33 2.54 2.26
N ILE A 68 -7.12 2.17 1.00
CA ILE A 68 -5.86 1.56 0.54
C ILE A 68 -4.69 2.55 0.62
N ILE A 69 -4.91 3.82 0.30
CA ILE A 69 -3.89 4.87 0.50
C ILE A 69 -3.53 4.99 1.98
N GLY A 70 -4.54 5.02 2.86
CA GLY A 70 -4.34 5.10 4.31
C GLY A 70 -3.56 3.91 4.85
N GLU A 71 -3.93 2.70 4.45
CA GLU A 71 -3.22 1.46 4.78
C GLU A 71 -1.76 1.52 4.30
N GLY A 72 -1.55 1.89 3.04
CA GLY A 72 -0.21 2.05 2.47
C GLY A 72 0.65 3.08 3.21
N LEU A 73 0.07 4.21 3.62
CA LEU A 73 0.77 5.24 4.38
C LEU A 73 1.21 4.75 5.76
N ILE A 74 0.30 4.08 6.49
CA ILE A 74 0.60 3.51 7.81
C ILE A 74 1.74 2.50 7.69
N LEU A 75 1.66 1.61 6.70
CA LEU A 75 2.71 0.63 6.41
C LEU A 75 4.04 1.31 6.08
N LEU A 76 4.01 2.39 5.31
CA LEU A 76 5.22 3.15 4.94
C LEU A 76 5.88 3.80 6.16
N VAL A 77 5.09 4.37 7.08
CA VAL A 77 5.60 4.97 8.33
C VAL A 77 6.24 3.90 9.21
N ILE A 78 5.55 2.78 9.45
CA ILE A 78 6.06 1.69 10.28
C ILE A 78 7.35 1.11 9.68
N THR A 79 7.36 0.86 8.37
CA THR A 79 8.53 0.31 7.68
C THR A 79 9.71 1.28 7.73
N SER A 80 9.48 2.58 7.57
CA SER A 80 10.52 3.60 7.67
C SER A 80 11.12 3.68 9.08
N ILE A 81 10.29 3.64 10.13
CA ILE A 81 10.76 3.59 11.54
C ILE A 81 11.57 2.32 11.78
N PHE A 82 11.09 1.18 11.30
CA PHE A 82 11.79 -0.10 11.44
C PHE A 82 13.18 -0.08 10.79
N ILE A 83 13.29 0.49 9.59
CA ILE A 83 14.57 0.65 8.89
C ILE A 83 15.49 1.59 9.66
N ALA A 84 14.98 2.74 10.11
CA ALA A 84 15.76 3.70 10.88
C ALA A 84 16.34 3.08 12.15
N VAL A 85 15.53 2.36 12.93
CA VAL A 85 15.96 1.66 14.16
C VAL A 85 17.04 0.63 13.84
N GLN A 86 16.87 -0.15 12.77
CA GLN A 86 17.86 -1.15 12.38
C GLN A 86 19.18 -0.54 11.87
N GLU A 87 19.13 0.61 11.19
CA GLU A 87 20.35 1.33 10.80
C GLU A 87 21.07 1.93 12.00
N THR A 88 20.36 2.49 12.98
CA THR A 88 20.97 3.01 14.20
C THR A 88 21.65 1.89 14.98
N LYS A 89 21.02 0.72 15.13
CA LYS A 89 21.62 -0.46 15.76
C LYS A 89 22.89 -0.94 15.04
N LYS A 90 22.94 -0.87 13.71
CA LYS A 90 24.13 -1.26 12.95
C LYS A 90 25.31 -0.30 13.15
N LYS A 91 25.06 0.96 13.49
CA LYS A 91 26.10 1.98 13.76
C LYS A 91 26.60 1.99 15.20
N THR A 92 25.93 1.30 16.12
CA THR A 92 26.28 1.25 17.56
C THR A 92 27.07 -0.01 17.95
N VAL A 93 27.30 -0.93 17.01
CA VAL A 93 28.18 -2.10 17.13
C VAL A 93 29.38 -1.89 16.22
#